data_AF-A0A4V0YZH7-F1
#
_entry.id   AF-A0A4V0YZH7-F1
#
_cell.length_a   1.000
_cell.length_b   1.000
_cell.length_c   1.000
_cell.angle_alpha   90.00
_cell.angle_beta   90.00
_cell.angle_gamma   90.00
#
_symmetry.space_group_name_H-M   'P 1'
#
loop_
_entity.id
_entity.type
_entity.pdbx_description
1 polymer ?
#
loop_
_entity_poly.entity_id
_entity_poly.type
_entity_poly.pdbx_seq_one_letter_code
_entity_poly.pdbx_strand_id
1 'polypeptide(L)' 'MNEKPPPSLPIALGALGGMGFTIVVPIVVGAIAGNYLDGLIHTKPLFILLGLLLGLITGIYGAYRLYKSVFQK' A
#
# COMPACT_ATOMS: atom_id res chain seq x y z
N MET A 1 12.63 -16.02 29.80
CA MET A 1 13.04 -15.60 28.44
C MET A 1 12.26 -16.47 27.46
N ASN A 2 11.24 -15.93 26.80
CA ASN A 2 10.39 -16.70 25.87
C ASN A 2 10.49 -16.07 24.48
N GLU A 3 11.71 -16.00 23.96
CA GLU A 3 11.96 -15.43 22.63
C GLU A 3 11.59 -16.47 21.59
N LYS A 4 10.55 -16.19 20.81
CA LYS A 4 10.14 -17.04 19.69
C LYS A 4 11.36 -17.21 18.77
N PRO A 5 11.66 -18.44 18.30
CA PRO A 5 12.79 -18.68 17.41
C PRO A 5 12.70 -17.76 16.20
N PRO A 6 13.83 -17.21 15.72
CA PRO A 6 13.83 -16.30 14.59
C PRO A 6 13.13 -16.98 13.40
N PRO A 7 12.20 -16.28 12.74
CA PRO A 7 11.45 -16.86 11.63
C PRO A 7 12.40 -17.34 10.55
N SER A 8 12.16 -18.55 10.05
CA SER A 8 12.92 -19.10 8.92
C SER A 8 12.91 -18.11 7.74
N LEU A 9 14.03 -18.04 7.01
CA LEU A 9 14.22 -17.13 5.87
C LEU A 9 12.99 -17.02 4.94
N PRO A 10 12.35 -18.14 4.53
CA PRO A 10 11.19 -18.09 3.65
C PRO A 10 9.97 -17.38 4.27
N ILE A 11 9.74 -17.58 5.57
CA ILE A 11 8.63 -16.95 6.30
C ILE A 11 8.89 -15.46 6.46
N ALA A 12 10.13 -15.06 6.77
CA ALA A 12 10.53 -13.66 6.86
C ALA A 12 10.38 -12.94 5.51
N LEU A 13 10.80 -13.58 4.42
CA LEU A 13 10.64 -13.05 3.06
C LEU A 13 9.16 -12.94 2.66
N GLY A 14 8.33 -13.93 3.01
CA GLY A 14 6.88 -13.88 2.77
C GLY A 14 6.20 -12.73 3.54
N ALA A 15 6.59 -12.50 4.79
CA ALA A 15 6.07 -11.41 5.59
C ALA A 15 6.46 -10.03 5.04
N LEU A 16 7.73 -9.85 4.65
CA LEU A 16 8.21 -8.61 4.02
C LEU A 16 7.53 -8.36 2.67
N GLY A 17 7.38 -9.40 1.85
CA GLY A 17 6.66 -9.33 0.57
C GLY A 17 5.19 -8.95 0.75
N GLY A 18 4.51 -9.53 1.74
CA GLY A 18 3.12 -9.19 2.08
C GLY A 18 2.95 -7.72 2.49
N MET A 19 3.87 -7.19 3.31
CA MET A 19 3.88 -5.77 3.68
C MET A 19 4.13 -4.86 2.47
N GLY A 20 5.06 -5.22 1.59
CA GLY A 20 5.28 -4.50 0.34
C GLY A 20 4.02 -4.45 -0.52
N PHE A 21 3.31 -5.58 -0.65
CA PHE A 21 2.06 -5.66 -1.41
C PHE A 21 0.95 -4.78 -0.85
N THR A 22 0.82 -4.67 0.48
CA THR A 22 -0.19 -3.78 1.09
C THR A 22 -0.02 -2.31 0.74
N ILE A 23 1.20 -1.90 0.37
CA ILE A 23 1.50 -0.53 -0.05
C ILE A 23 1.42 -0.39 -1.58
N VAL A 24 1.99 -1.34 -2.33
CA VAL A 24 2.07 -1.28 -3.79
C VAL A 24 0.68 -1.36 -4.44
N VAL A 25 -0.21 -2.23 -3.95
CA VAL A 25 -1.54 -2.43 -4.54
C VAL A 25 -2.36 -1.13 -4.61
N PRO A 26 -2.59 -0.38 -3.53
CA PRO A 26 -3.37 0.86 -3.59
C PRO A 26 -2.70 1.95 -4.45
N ILE A 27 -1.37 2.00 -4.50
CA ILE A 27 -0.62 2.94 -5.37
C ILE A 27 -0.86 2.62 -6.84
N VAL A 28 -0.71 1.35 -7.24
CA VAL A 28 -0.91 0.91 -8.63
C VAL A 28 -2.36 1.11 -9.06
N VAL A 29 -3.32 0.77 -8.20
CA VAL A 29 -4.75 0.99 -8.46
C VAL A 29 -5.05 2.48 -8.63
N GLY A 30 -4.53 3.34 -7.74
CA GLY A 30 -4.70 4.79 -7.83
C GLY A 30 -4.06 5.39 -9.09
N ALA A 31 -2.88 4.89 -9.50
CA ALA A 31 -2.20 5.33 -10.70
C ALA A 31 -2.96 4.94 -11.99
N ILE A 32 -3.46 3.70 -12.08
CA ILE A 32 -4.26 3.23 -13.22
C ILE A 32 -5.56 4.03 -13.33
N ALA A 33 -6.28 4.21 -12.21
CA ALA A 33 -7.51 4.99 -12.17
C ALA A 33 -7.27 6.46 -12.54
N GLY A 34 -6.21 7.08 -12.02
CA GLY A 34 -5.82 8.45 -12.35
C GLY A 34 -5.44 8.61 -13.82
N ASN A 35 -4.74 7.64 -14.42
CA ASN A 35 -4.38 7.66 -15.83
C ASN A 35 -5.59 7.54 -16.75
N TYR A 36 -6.54 6.67 -16.39
CA TYR A 36 -7.80 6.51 -17.13
C TYR A 36 -8.63 7.79 -17.08
N LEU A 37 -8.76 8.42 -15.91
CA LEU A 37 -9.43 9.72 -15.78
C LEU A 37 -8.72 10.81 -16.60
N ASP A 38 -7.40 10.95 -16.49
CA ASP A 38 -6.63 11.92 -17.26
C ASP A 38 -6.80 11.75 -18.78
N GLY A 39 -7.02 10.53 -19.26
CA GLY A 39 -7.34 10.23 -20.65
C GLY A 39 -8.70 10.77 -21.10
N LEU A 40 -9.72 10.66 -20.24
CA LEU A 40 -11.10 11.11 -20.50
C LEU A 40 -11.25 12.63 -20.54
N ILE A 41 -10.54 13.34 -19.66
CA ILE A 41 -10.67 14.80 -19.48
C ILE A 41 -9.54 15.61 -20.14
N HIS A 42 -8.59 14.94 -20.80
CA HIS A 42 -7.43 15.55 -21.47
C HIS A 42 -6.56 16.45 -20.55
N THR A 43 -6.73 16.37 -19.24
CA THR A 43 -6.01 17.14 -18.20
C THR A 43 -4.67 16.53 -17.80
N LYS A 44 -4.05 15.74 -18.68
CA LYS A 44 -2.78 15.06 -18.40
C LYS A 44 -1.71 16.08 -17.95
N PRO A 45 -1.02 15.88 -16.79
CA PRO A 45 -1.01 14.69 -15.91
C PRO A 45 -1.57 14.95 -14.49
N LEU A 46 -2.65 15.72 -14.33
CA LEU A 46 -3.13 16.13 -13.00
C LEU A 46 -3.79 14.99 -12.21
N PHE A 47 -4.63 14.17 -12.85
CA PHE A 47 -5.37 13.10 -12.15
C PHE A 47 -4.49 11.89 -11.83
N ILE A 48 -3.46 11.61 -12.60
CA ILE A 48 -2.43 10.63 -12.22
C ILE A 48 -1.73 11.07 -10.94
N LEU A 49 -1.34 12.34 -10.85
CA LEU A 49 -0.62 12.85 -9.68
C LEU A 49 -1.50 12.83 -8.43
N LEU A 50 -2.78 13.23 -8.58
CA LEU A 50 -3.79 13.12 -7.52
C LEU A 50 -4.09 11.66 -7.13
N GLY A 51 -4.23 10.77 -8.11
CA GLY A 51 -4.47 9.35 -7.88
C GLY A 51 -3.31 8.66 -7.17
N LEU A 52 -2.07 9.05 -7.50
CA LEU A 52 -0.87 8.57 -6.83
C LEU A 52 -0.79 9.09 -5.38
N LEU A 53 -1.08 10.38 -5.16
CA LEU A 53 -1.09 10.99 -3.84
C LEU A 53 -2.16 10.35 -2.94
N LEU A 54 -3.37 10.17 -3.47
CA LEU A 54 -4.46 9.49 -2.78
C LEU A 54 -4.12 8.02 -2.52
N GLY A 55 -3.56 7.30 -3.49
CA GLY A 55 -3.12 5.91 -3.33
C GLY A 55 -2.07 5.76 -2.22
N LEU A 56 -1.11 6.69 -2.16
CA LEU A 56 -0.10 6.75 -1.11
C LEU A 56 -0.71 7.01 0.27
N ILE A 57 -1.56 8.04 0.39
CA ILE A 57 -2.25 8.38 1.65
C ILE A 57 -3.09 7.20 2.12
N THR A 58 -3.84 6.57 1.22
CA THR A 58 -4.72 5.42 1.54
C THR A 58 -3.90 4.19 1.94
N GLY A 59 -2.77 3.93 1.28
CA GLY A 59 -1.85 2.85 1.64
C GLY A 59 -1.23 3.04 3.03
N ILE A 60 -0.73 4.25 3.34
CA ILE A 60 -0.19 4.59 4.67
C ILE A 60 -1.28 4.48 5.73
N TYR A 61 -2.47 5.01 5.47
CA TYR A 61 -3.60 4.94 6.39
C TYR A 61 -4.08 3.50 6.62
N GLY A 62 -4.10 2.68 5.57
CA GLY A 62 -4.42 1.25 5.64
C GLY A 62 -3.43 0.49 6.51
N ALA A 63 -2.13 0.71 6.31
CA ALA A 63 -1.08 0.13 7.14
C ALA A 63 -1.21 0.57 8.61
N TYR A 64 -1.47 1.85 8.86
CA TYR A 64 -1.67 2.38 10.21
C TYR A 64 -2.94 1.82 10.89
N ARG A 65 -4.03 1.66 10.14
CA ARG A 65 -5.27 1.05 10.63
C ARG A 65 -5.08 -0.43 10.95
N LEU A 66 -4.34 -1.16 10.12
CA LEU A 66 -4.00 -2.56 10.38
C LEU A 66 -3.16 -2.67 11.65
N TYR A 67 -2.14 -1.81 11.79
CA TYR A 67 -1.32 -1.72 12.98
C TYR A 67 -2.17 -1.46 14.23
N LYS A 68 -3.05 -0.46 14.21
CA LYS A 68 -3.95 -0.16 15.32
C LYS A 68 -4.90 -1.33 15.63
N SER A 69 -5.48 -1.96 14.61
CA SER A 69 -6.41 -3.09 14.79
C SER A 69 -5.74 -4.36 15.31
N VAL A 70 -4.45 -4.55 15.03
CA VAL A 70 -3.70 -5.74 15.44
C VAL A 70 -3.00 -5.54 16.79
N PHE A 71 -2.50 -4.35 17.08
CA PHE A 71 -1.70 -4.06 18.28
C PHE A 71 -2.44 -3.30 19.39
N GLN A 72 -3.56 -2.64 19.10
CA GLN A 72 -4.40 -1.98 20.10
C GLN A 72 -5.78 -2.63 20.15
N LYS A 73 -5.82 -3.86 20.66
CA LYS A 73 -7.07 -4.46 21.16
C LYS A 73 -7.28 -4.08 22.62
#